data_AF-A0A1W2BFU5-F1
#
_entry.id   AF-A0A1W2BFU5-F1
#
_cell.length_a   1.000
_cell.length_b   1.000
_cell.length_c   1.000
_cell.angle_alpha   90.00
_cell.angle_beta   90.00
_cell.angle_gamma   90.00
#
_symmetry.space_group_name_H-M   'P 1'
#
loop_
_entity.id
_entity.type
_entity.pdbx_description
1 polymer ?
#
loop_
_entity_poly.entity_id
_entity_poly.type
_entity_poly.pdbx_seq_one_letter_code
_entity_poly.pdbx_strand_id
1 'polypeptide(L)'
;MFTLGMTLALVKSLRELPILWRFIALAGGVMAYAYVPAPPASPALGFEYVVWAGLPALLFSIAVLGGPLRFRCFGAIDQLGNISYSAYLLHVPLAHAWINIFPLRLGAWPFLISSIALLYGVSLLNFRYFEQPTMLWLNRLLLGRLSRRPASAI
;
A
#
# COMPACT_ATOMS: atom_id res chain seq x y z
N MET A 1 -10.03 -2.95 -0.94
CA MET A 1 -8.62 -3.13 -0.48
C MET A 1 -8.11 -1.92 0.27
N PHE A 2 -8.25 -0.69 -0.26
CA PHE A 2 -7.85 0.54 0.46
C PHE A 2 -8.52 0.69 1.84
N THR A 3 -9.84 0.48 1.92
CA THR A 3 -10.60 0.51 3.20
C THR A 3 -10.10 -0.52 4.21
N LEU A 4 -9.87 -1.76 3.78
CA LEU A 4 -9.30 -2.82 4.63
C LEU A 4 -7.89 -2.47 5.13
N GLY A 5 -7.05 -1.89 4.26
CA GLY A 5 -5.72 -1.41 4.64
C GLY A 5 -5.78 -0.28 5.69
N MET A 6 -6.71 0.67 5.51
CA MET A 6 -6.97 1.74 6.46
C MET A 6 -7.51 1.23 7.80
N THR A 7 -8.44 0.25 7.78
CA THR A 7 -8.94 -0.40 8.99
C THR A 7 -7.81 -1.17 9.70
N LEU A 8 -6.95 -1.88 8.98
CA LEU A 8 -5.78 -2.54 9.56
C LEU A 8 -4.78 -1.54 10.15
N ALA A 9 -4.54 -0.41 9.50
CA ALA A 9 -3.70 0.66 10.04
C ALA A 9 -4.30 1.29 11.31
N LEU A 10 -5.63 1.42 11.37
CA LEU A 10 -6.36 1.87 12.56
C LEU A 10 -6.30 0.82 13.69
N VAL A 11 -6.45 -0.47 13.39
CA VAL A 11 -6.33 -1.54 14.39
C VAL A 11 -4.90 -1.61 14.92
N LYS A 12 -3.89 -1.42 14.06
CA LYS A 12 -2.47 -1.34 14.44
C LYS A 12 -2.20 -0.21 15.44
N SER A 13 -2.86 0.95 15.29
CA SER A 13 -2.66 2.06 16.23
C SER A 13 -3.22 1.76 17.63
N LEU A 14 -4.10 0.75 17.75
CA LEU A 14 -4.70 0.31 19.01
C LEU A 14 -3.92 -0.85 19.65
N ARG A 15 -3.43 -1.81 18.86
CA ARG A 15 -2.73 -2.99 19.41
C ARG A 15 -1.83 -3.68 18.37
N GLU A 16 -0.65 -4.10 18.81
CA GLU A 16 0.22 -4.98 18.01
C GLU A 16 -0.30 -6.43 18.05
N LEU A 17 -0.32 -7.08 16.89
CA LEU A 17 -0.61 -8.51 16.76
C LEU A 17 0.60 -9.35 17.23
N PRO A 18 0.37 -10.42 18.01
CA PRO A 18 1.44 -11.34 18.39
C PRO A 18 2.14 -11.92 17.16
N ILE A 19 3.47 -12.07 17.26
CA ILE A 19 4.31 -12.51 16.14
C ILE A 19 3.87 -13.85 15.53
N LEU A 20 3.35 -14.77 16.36
CA LEU A 20 2.83 -16.06 15.92
C LEU A 20 1.68 -15.90 14.91
N TRP A 21 0.70 -15.03 15.20
CA TRP A 21 -0.43 -14.78 14.30
C TRP A 21 0.00 -14.17 12.97
N ARG A 22 1.10 -13.40 12.99
CA ARG A 22 1.68 -12.82 11.77
C ARG A 22 2.35 -13.87 10.90
N PHE A 23 3.04 -14.84 11.50
CA PHE A 23 3.60 -15.98 10.77
C PHE A 23 2.50 -16.91 10.23
N ILE A 24 1.45 -17.15 11.01
CA ILE A 24 0.27 -17.89 10.55
C ILE A 24 -0.36 -17.18 9.35
N ALA A 25 -0.54 -15.86 9.43
CA ALA A 25 -1.08 -15.08 8.32
C ALA A 25 -0.14 -15.12 7.09
N LEU A 26 1.17 -15.01 7.28
CA LEU A 26 2.14 -15.11 6.19
C LEU A 26 2.07 -16.47 5.49
N ALA A 27 2.15 -17.55 6.27
CA ALA A 27 2.06 -18.91 5.75
C ALA A 27 0.71 -19.15 5.05
N GLY A 28 -0.38 -18.70 5.66
CA GLY A 28 -1.71 -18.74 5.05
C GLY A 28 -1.79 -17.96 3.74
N GLY A 29 -1.15 -16.79 3.64
CA GLY A 29 -1.10 -15.99 2.42
C GLY A 29 -0.34 -16.71 1.29
N VAL A 30 0.80 -17.35 1.62
CA VAL A 30 1.56 -18.17 0.67
C VAL A 30 0.74 -19.38 0.21
N MET A 31 0.09 -20.09 1.13
CA MET A 31 -0.78 -21.23 0.79
C MET A 31 -1.98 -20.79 -0.05
N ALA A 32 -2.63 -19.69 0.31
CA ALA A 32 -3.75 -19.16 -0.47
C ALA A 32 -3.32 -18.78 -1.90
N TYR A 33 -2.16 -18.14 -2.05
CA TYR A 33 -1.62 -17.80 -3.37
C TYR A 33 -1.26 -19.03 -4.21
N ALA A 34 -0.71 -20.08 -3.59
CA ALA A 34 -0.29 -21.30 -4.29
C ALA A 34 -1.45 -22.22 -4.67
N TYR A 35 -2.50 -22.28 -3.85
CA TYR A 35 -3.55 -23.30 -3.96
C TYR A 35 -4.94 -22.78 -4.30
N VAL A 36 -5.23 -21.47 -4.16
CA VAL A 36 -6.52 -20.94 -4.62
C VAL A 36 -6.44 -20.77 -6.14
N PRO A 37 -7.26 -21.48 -6.92
CA PRO A 37 -7.21 -21.41 -8.37
C PRO A 37 -7.71 -20.05 -8.86
N ALA A 38 -7.11 -19.56 -9.96
CA ALA A 38 -7.62 -18.38 -10.63
C ALA A 38 -9.02 -18.68 -11.20
N PRO A 39 -10.03 -17.83 -10.91
CA PRO A 39 -11.35 -18.01 -11.49
C PRO A 39 -11.29 -17.84 -13.02
N PRO A 40 -12.19 -18.46 -13.77
CA PRO A 40 -12.30 -18.25 -15.21
C PRO A 40 -12.53 -16.77 -15.51
N ALA A 41 -11.99 -16.29 -16.63
CA ALA A 41 -12.14 -14.91 -17.09
C ALA A 41 -13.60 -14.60 -17.47
N SER A 42 -14.45 -14.38 -16.47
CA SER A 42 -15.84 -13.98 -16.61
C SER A 42 -15.92 -12.44 -16.62
N PRO A 43 -16.80 -11.84 -17.44
CA PRO A 43 -16.99 -10.39 -17.46
C PRO A 43 -17.50 -9.81 -16.13
N ALA A 44 -18.05 -10.64 -15.23
CA ALA A 44 -18.42 -10.23 -13.89
C ALA A 44 -17.42 -10.79 -12.87
N LEU A 45 -16.68 -9.89 -12.19
CA LEU A 45 -15.81 -10.25 -11.08
C LEU A 45 -16.67 -10.72 -9.89
N GLY A 46 -16.84 -12.04 -9.76
CA GLY A 46 -17.63 -12.67 -8.70
C GLY A 46 -16.89 -12.82 -7.37
N PHE A 47 -17.54 -13.44 -6.39
CA PHE A 47 -16.95 -13.72 -5.06
C PHE A 47 -15.65 -14.53 -5.15
N GLU A 48 -15.56 -15.45 -6.10
CA GLU A 48 -14.37 -16.26 -6.36
C GLU A 48 -13.13 -15.39 -6.64
N TYR A 49 -13.30 -14.28 -7.36
CA TYR A 49 -12.22 -13.33 -7.61
C TYR A 49 -11.77 -12.62 -6.33
N VAL A 50 -12.72 -12.29 -5.46
CA VAL A 50 -12.42 -11.70 -4.15
C VAL A 50 -11.64 -12.68 -3.28
N VAL A 51 -11.97 -13.97 -3.31
CA VAL A 51 -11.22 -14.99 -2.57
C VAL A 51 -9.83 -15.16 -3.18
N TRP A 52 -9.73 -15.35 -4.50
CA TRP A 52 -8.47 -15.57 -5.19
C TRP A 52 -7.48 -14.41 -5.05
N ALA A 53 -7.89 -13.17 -5.35
CA ALA A 53 -7.01 -12.01 -5.28
C ALA A 53 -6.97 -11.40 -3.87
N GLY A 54 -8.09 -11.39 -3.17
CA GLY A 54 -8.26 -10.66 -1.92
C GLY A 54 -7.77 -11.40 -0.69
N LEU A 55 -7.95 -12.73 -0.61
CA LEU A 55 -7.52 -13.49 0.56
C LEU A 55 -5.98 -13.48 0.75
N PRO A 56 -5.15 -13.76 -0.28
CA PRO A 56 -3.71 -13.66 -0.13
C PRO A 56 -3.28 -12.24 0.25
N ALA A 57 -3.84 -11.23 -0.42
CA ALA A 57 -3.54 -9.82 -0.15
C ALA A 57 -3.88 -9.41 1.29
N LEU A 58 -5.03 -9.85 1.81
CA LEU A 58 -5.44 -9.61 3.19
C LEU A 58 -4.48 -10.28 4.18
N LEU A 59 -4.15 -11.54 3.96
CA LEU A 59 -3.26 -12.31 4.84
C LEU A 59 -1.84 -11.72 4.86
N PHE A 60 -1.30 -11.33 3.70
CA PHE A 60 -0.04 -10.60 3.64
C PHE A 60 -0.12 -9.24 4.34
N SER A 61 -1.24 -8.52 4.20
CA SER A 61 -1.46 -7.25 4.90
C SER A 61 -1.46 -7.43 6.41
N ILE A 62 -2.11 -8.47 6.94
CA ILE A 62 -2.09 -8.80 8.38
C ILE A 62 -0.68 -9.13 8.84
N ALA A 63 0.04 -9.97 8.09
CA ALA A 63 1.41 -10.36 8.43
C ALA A 63 2.36 -9.16 8.51
N VAL A 64 2.28 -8.27 7.51
CA VAL A 64 3.16 -7.11 7.38
C VAL A 64 2.73 -5.97 8.31
N LEU A 65 1.46 -5.59 8.30
CA LEU A 65 0.95 -4.42 9.02
C LEU A 65 0.59 -4.70 10.48
N GLY A 66 0.50 -5.96 10.90
CA GLY A 66 0.07 -6.34 12.25
C GLY A 66 0.98 -5.87 13.39
N GLY A 67 2.19 -5.37 13.12
CA GLY A 67 3.08 -4.81 14.14
C GLY A 67 4.40 -4.35 13.54
N PRO A 68 5.23 -3.59 14.28
CA PRO A 68 6.54 -3.19 13.80
C PRO A 68 7.37 -4.43 13.44
N LEU A 69 7.93 -4.45 12.24
CA LEU A 69 8.85 -5.50 11.81
C LEU A 69 10.26 -5.07 12.23
N ARG A 70 10.76 -5.62 13.34
CA ARG A 70 12.03 -5.20 13.97
C ARG A 70 13.29 -5.70 13.22
N PHE A 71 13.28 -5.77 11.89
CA PHE A 71 14.48 -6.14 11.12
C PHE A 71 15.05 -4.96 10.34
N ARG A 72 16.38 -4.95 10.19
CA ARG A 72 17.16 -3.90 9.50
C ARG A 72 16.73 -3.65 8.04
N CYS A 73 16.12 -4.62 7.36
CA CYS A 73 15.70 -4.50 5.96
C CYS A 73 14.33 -3.82 5.76
N PHE A 74 13.57 -3.55 6.82
CA PHE A 74 12.21 -3.00 6.70
C PHE A 74 12.16 -1.50 6.40
N GLY A 75 13.28 -0.76 6.48
CA GLY A 75 13.29 0.64 6.06
C GLY A 75 12.82 0.85 4.61
N ALA A 76 13.15 -0.10 3.72
CA ALA A 76 12.65 -0.09 2.34
C ALA A 76 11.14 -0.36 2.25
N ILE A 77 10.61 -1.24 3.10
CA ILE A 77 9.18 -1.60 3.11
C ILE A 77 8.35 -0.45 3.71
N ASP A 78 8.82 0.17 4.79
CA ASP A 78 8.19 1.36 5.35
C ASP A 78 8.23 2.52 4.35
N GLN A 79 9.33 2.69 3.63
CA GLN A 79 9.42 3.66 2.55
C GLN A 79 8.43 3.36 1.42
N LEU A 80 8.31 2.09 0.99
CA LEU A 80 7.29 1.67 0.01
C LEU A 80 5.86 1.93 0.51
N GLY A 81 5.59 1.69 1.79
CA GLY A 81 4.32 2.00 2.42
C GLY A 81 4.03 3.51 2.42
N ASN A 82 5.01 4.33 2.75
CA ASN A 82 4.89 5.79 2.75
C ASN A 82 4.61 6.36 1.36
N ILE A 83 5.25 5.82 0.31
CA ILE A 83 5.01 6.29 -1.07
C ILE A 83 3.80 5.63 -1.74
N SER A 84 3.12 4.70 -1.07
CA SER A 84 2.05 3.89 -1.69
C SER A 84 0.88 4.73 -2.19
N TYR A 85 0.53 5.81 -1.47
CA TYR A 85 -0.51 6.74 -1.91
C TYR A 85 -0.09 7.55 -3.13
N SER A 86 1.13 8.12 -3.11
CA SER A 86 1.74 8.75 -4.28
C SER A 86 1.79 7.82 -5.50
N ALA A 87 2.18 6.55 -5.31
CA ALA A 87 2.20 5.55 -6.37
C ALA A 87 0.79 5.26 -6.91
N TYR A 88 -0.21 5.16 -6.03
CA TYR A 88 -1.61 5.02 -6.44
C TYR A 88 -2.11 6.20 -7.27
N LEU A 89 -1.73 7.45 -6.94
CA LEU A 89 -2.13 8.61 -7.75
C LEU A 89 -1.39 8.65 -9.10
N LEU A 90 -0.12 8.27 -9.12
CA LEU A 90 0.75 8.49 -10.28
C LEU A 90 0.82 7.31 -11.25
N HIS A 91 0.46 6.09 -10.85
CA HIS A 91 0.64 4.91 -11.71
C HIS A 91 -0.10 5.02 -13.05
N VAL A 92 -1.33 5.55 -13.08
CA VAL A 92 -2.10 5.71 -14.33
C VAL A 92 -1.48 6.75 -15.28
N PRO A 93 -1.29 8.02 -14.89
CA PRO A 93 -0.71 9.01 -15.79
C PRO A 93 0.72 8.66 -16.21
N LEU A 94 1.49 8.05 -15.31
CA LEU A 94 2.86 7.63 -15.58
C LEU A 94 2.89 6.43 -16.53
N ALA A 95 2.02 5.44 -16.37
CA ALA A 95 1.88 4.35 -17.33
C ALA A 95 1.48 4.87 -18.71
N HIS A 96 0.51 5.80 -18.78
CA HIS A 96 0.12 6.41 -20.04
C HIS A 96 1.28 7.15 -20.72
N ALA A 97 2.00 8.01 -19.98
CA ALA A 97 3.18 8.69 -20.51
C ALA A 97 4.28 7.70 -20.94
N TRP A 98 4.52 6.66 -20.14
CA TRP A 98 5.59 5.69 -20.40
C TRP A 98 5.33 4.83 -21.63
N ILE A 99 4.08 4.41 -21.88
CA ILE A 99 3.70 3.68 -23.10
C ILE A 99 3.96 4.52 -24.36
N ASN A 100 3.75 5.83 -24.29
CA ASN A 100 3.96 6.74 -25.43
C ASN A 100 5.45 7.03 -25.69
N ILE A 101 6.28 7.03 -24.65
CA ILE A 101 7.72 7.37 -24.75
C ILE A 101 8.57 6.13 -25.00
N PHE A 102 8.26 5.01 -24.34
CA PHE A 102 9.05 3.79 -24.37
C PHE A 102 8.40 2.75 -25.28
N PRO A 103 8.93 2.54 -26.50
CA PRO A 103 8.29 1.64 -27.45
C PRO A 103 8.43 0.18 -26.96
N LEU A 104 7.31 -0.55 -26.91
CA LEU A 104 7.23 -1.95 -26.49
C LEU A 104 8.15 -2.91 -27.28
N ARG A 105 8.71 -2.46 -28.41
CA ARG A 105 9.71 -3.18 -29.22
C ARG A 105 10.99 -3.56 -28.46
N LEU A 106 11.27 -2.91 -27.32
CA LEU A 106 12.37 -3.25 -26.43
C LEU A 106 12.07 -4.48 -25.55
N GLY A 107 10.86 -5.05 -25.63
CA GLY A 107 10.44 -6.25 -24.92
C GLY A 107 9.67 -5.93 -23.63
N ALA A 108 8.83 -6.89 -23.21
CA ALA A 108 7.97 -6.75 -22.04
C ALA A 108 8.76 -6.58 -20.73
N TRP A 109 9.88 -7.29 -20.58
CA TRP A 109 10.70 -7.24 -19.37
C TRP A 109 11.40 -5.88 -19.16
N PRO A 110 12.12 -5.32 -20.15
CA PRO A 110 12.69 -3.98 -20.01
C PRO A 110 11.63 -2.90 -19.80
N PHE A 111 10.47 -3.03 -20.46
CA PHE A 111 9.34 -2.13 -20.24
C PHE A 111 8.83 -2.22 -18.78
N LEU A 112 8.63 -3.42 -18.25
CA LEU A 112 8.17 -3.64 -16.88
C LEU A 112 9.18 -3.11 -15.85
N ILE A 113 10.46 -3.47 -15.99
CA ILE A 113 11.50 -3.05 -15.04
C ILE A 113 11.63 -1.52 -15.04
N SER A 114 11.65 -0.90 -16.22
CA SER A 114 11.78 0.56 -16.34
C SER A 114 10.54 1.30 -15.84
N SER A 115 9.34 0.80 -16.13
CA SER A 115 8.10 1.40 -15.61
C SER A 115 7.99 1.31 -14.09
N ILE A 116 8.37 0.18 -13.48
CA ILE A 116 8.44 0.04 -12.02
C ILE A 116 9.47 1.00 -11.43
N ALA A 117 10.67 1.07 -12.01
CA ALA A 117 11.73 1.96 -11.52
C ALA A 117 11.32 3.43 -11.60
N LEU A 118 10.71 3.83 -12.71
CA LEU A 118 10.21 5.18 -12.91
C LEU A 118 9.06 5.50 -11.95
N LEU A 119 8.07 4.60 -11.82
CA LEU A 119 6.96 4.78 -10.89
C LEU A 119 7.47 4.97 -9.47
N TYR A 120 8.40 4.12 -9.03
CA TYR A 120 9.01 4.22 -7.71
C TYR A 120 9.71 5.57 -7.53
N GLY A 121 10.55 5.98 -8.48
CA GLY A 121 11.29 7.24 -8.42
C GLY A 121 10.39 8.46 -8.36
N VAL A 122 9.41 8.57 -9.25
CA VAL A 122 8.49 9.71 -9.29
C VAL A 122 7.58 9.72 -8.05
N SER A 123 7.12 8.55 -7.58
CA SER A 123 6.31 8.46 -6.36
C SER A 123 7.11 8.89 -5.13
N LEU A 124 8.39 8.54 -5.05
CA LEU A 124 9.27 8.97 -3.97
C LEU A 124 9.50 10.49 -3.98
N LEU A 125 9.69 11.09 -5.16
CA LEU A 125 9.79 12.54 -5.30
C LEU A 125 8.49 13.22 -4.89
N ASN A 126 7.34 12.73 -5.38
CA ASN A 126 6.03 13.29 -5.04
C ASN A 126 5.77 13.21 -3.52
N PHE A 127 6.08 12.07 -2.91
CA PHE A 127 5.94 11.88 -1.47
C PHE A 127 6.77 12.91 -0.68
N ARG A 128 8.06 13.08 -1.03
CA ARG A 128 8.97 13.97 -0.29
C ARG A 128 8.65 15.45 -0.50
N TYR A 129 8.32 15.86 -1.71
CA TYR A 129 8.18 17.28 -2.06
C TYR A 129 6.76 17.81 -1.96
N PHE A 130 5.74 16.96 -2.03
CA PHE A 130 4.34 17.38 -1.99
C PHE A 130 3.60 16.73 -0.82
N GLU A 131 3.56 15.40 -0.76
CA GLU A 131 2.70 14.70 0.20
C GLU A 131 3.10 14.95 1.66
N GLN A 132 4.37 14.72 2.00
CA GLN A 132 4.91 14.91 3.34
C GLN A 132 4.77 16.37 3.86
N PRO A 133 5.16 17.42 3.10
CA PRO A 133 4.97 18.79 3.57
C PRO A 133 3.50 19.17 3.70
N THR A 134 2.62 18.71 2.79
CA THR A 134 1.18 18.95 2.90
C THR A 134 0.60 18.27 4.14
N MET A 135 0.97 17.02 4.44
CA MET A 135 0.55 16.35 5.68
C MET A 135 1.01 17.10 6.93
N LEU A 136 2.27 17.54 6.97
CA LEU A 136 2.80 18.33 8.09
C LEU A 136 2.05 19.65 8.24
N TRP A 137 1.75 20.34 7.14
CA TRP A 137 0.98 21.57 7.15
C TRP A 137 -0.45 21.36 7.64
N LEU A 138 -1.15 20.33 7.15
CA LEU A 138 -2.49 19.95 7.60
C LEU A 138 -2.52 19.59 9.08
N ASN A 139 -1.56 18.79 9.54
CA ASN A 139 -1.45 18.41 10.95
C ASN A 139 -1.27 19.63 11.85
N ARG A 140 -0.42 20.59 11.44
CA ARG A 140 -0.24 21.86 12.17
C ARG A 140 -1.53 22.68 12.22
N LEU A 141 -2.27 22.75 11.10
CA LEU A 141 -3.55 23.47 11.05
C LEU A 141 -4.60 22.82 11.94
N LEU A 142 -4.74 21.50 11.89
CA LEU A 142 -5.77 20.76 12.64
C LEU A 142 -5.45 20.70 14.13
N LEU A 143 -4.22 20.34 14.51
CA LEU A 143 -3.81 20.28 15.91
C LEU A 143 -3.68 21.67 16.52
N GLY A 144 -3.19 22.66 15.77
CA GLY A 144 -3.15 24.06 16.20
C GLY A 144 -4.54 24.66 16.43
N ARG A 145 -5.57 24.18 15.71
CA ARG A 145 -6.98 24.54 15.95
C ARG A 145 -7.58 23.79 17.12
N LEU A 146 -7.24 22.52 17.33
CA LEU A 146 -7.71 21.70 18.45
C LEU A 146 -7.17 22.22 19.80
N SER A 147 -5.90 22.62 19.89
CA SER A 147 -5.34 23.22 21.10
C SER A 147 -5.86 24.63 21.41
N ARG A 148 -6.50 25.30 20.44
CA ARG A 148 -7.09 26.64 20.61
C ARG A 148 -8.59 26.61 20.93
N ARG A 149 -9.24 25.45 20.97
CA ARG A 149 -10.58 25.37 21.60
C ARG A 149 -10.37 25.51 23.10
N PRO A 150 -10.81 26.61 23.75
CA PRO A 150 -10.84 26.64 25.20
C PRO A 150 -11.66 25.46 25.68
N ALA A 151 -11.22 24.80 26.75
CA ALA A 151 -12.04 23.88 27.51
C ALA A 151 -13.17 24.70 28.15
N SER A 152 -14.16 25.10 27.36
CA SER A 152 -15.31 25.82 27.86
C SER A 152 -16.27 24.81 28.47
N ALA A 153 -16.25 24.78 29.80
CA ALA A 153 -17.33 24.47 30.72
C ALA A 153 -18.07 23.13 30.55
N ILE A 154 -17.68 22.17 31.40
CA ILE A 154 -18.64 21.28 32.08
C ILE A 154 -18.74 21.80 33.51
#